data_AF-A0A7X6ZEZ6-F1
#
_entry.id   AF-A0A7X6ZEZ6-F1
#
_cell.length_a   1.000
_cell.length_b   1.000
_cell.length_c   1.000
_cell.angle_alpha   90.00
_cell.angle_beta   90.00
_cell.angle_gamma   90.00
#
_symmetry.space_group_name_H-M   'P 1'
#
loop_
_entity.id
_entity.type
_entity.pdbx_description
1 polymer ?
#
loop_
_entity_poly.entity_id
_entity_poly.type
_entity_poly.pdbx_seq_one_letter_code
_entity_poly.pdbx_strand_id
1 'polypeptide(L)'
;MIIKELFAKSIDRDIKGVIKVGQGDDANIRQELEEYVVTRELQKHFADYFGSYKKGINGHTDKMGVWISGFFGSGKSHFLKILSYLLGNVEVDGKKAIDYFIDDAKIVDPMVLADMKLAASVPTDVILFNIDSKSEITGKQSKDAIVSVFLKVFNEMQGFCGSIPFLADLERQLKEENRYDEFKSLFAASFRKPWEESRHRFDFIQDTIVEVLDEMGYMSESAGRNWCEKATEPYNISIENFARLVKEYLDHKGKNHHIVFLADEIGQYIGDDSKLMLNLQTITEDLGTACQGKAWIIVTSQQDIDSITKIKGNDFSKIQGRFDTRIALSSANVDEVIKKRILNKNTTAEQTLRLLYEQKVTIIKNLIV
;
A
#
# COMPACT_ATOMS: atom_id res chain seq x y z
N MET A 1 -38.75 2.98 24.76
CA MET A 1 -37.80 2.50 23.74
C MET A 1 -36.46 3.16 24.00
N ILE A 2 -35.44 2.39 24.40
CA ILE A 2 -34.11 2.92 24.66
C ILE A 2 -33.39 3.05 23.31
N ILE A 3 -33.03 4.26 22.89
CA ILE A 3 -32.54 4.55 21.52
C ILE A 3 -31.28 3.73 21.19
N LYS A 4 -30.36 3.55 22.13
CA LYS A 4 -29.12 2.79 21.92
C LYS A 4 -29.35 1.32 21.55
N GLU A 5 -30.47 0.73 21.96
CA GLU A 5 -30.80 -0.69 21.70
C GLU A 5 -31.39 -0.91 20.30
N LEU A 6 -31.59 0.15 19.53
CA LEU A 6 -32.17 0.06 18.19
C LEU A 6 -31.16 -0.31 17.11
N PHE A 7 -29.89 -0.04 17.36
CA PHE A 7 -28.84 -0.13 16.35
C PHE A 7 -28.30 -1.56 16.26
N ALA A 8 -27.84 -1.94 15.07
CA ALA A 8 -27.23 -3.25 14.83
C ALA A 8 -25.85 -3.38 15.51
N LYS A 9 -25.12 -2.26 15.64
CA LYS A 9 -23.83 -2.17 16.33
C LYS A 9 -23.93 -1.17 17.47
N SER A 10 -23.16 -1.36 18.54
CA SER A 10 -23.12 -0.43 19.68
C SER A 10 -22.76 0.98 19.23
N ILE A 11 -23.57 1.99 19.61
CA ILE A 11 -23.33 3.41 19.29
C ILE A 11 -22.13 3.98 20.06
N ASP A 12 -21.82 3.42 21.24
CA ASP A 12 -20.75 3.92 22.12
C ASP A 12 -19.37 3.34 21.80
N ARG A 13 -19.25 2.57 20.70
CA ARG A 13 -17.97 1.97 20.29
C ARG A 13 -17.01 3.02 19.73
N ASP A 14 -15.72 2.79 19.91
CA ASP A 14 -14.69 3.68 19.36
C ASP A 14 -14.67 3.60 17.83
N ILE A 15 -14.74 4.77 17.17
CA ILE A 15 -14.68 4.90 15.72
C ILE A 15 -13.45 5.75 15.41
N LYS A 16 -12.37 5.11 14.95
CA LYS A 16 -11.15 5.82 14.59
C LYS A 16 -11.39 6.70 13.37
N GLY A 17 -11.20 8.00 13.55
CA GLY A 17 -11.37 9.01 12.49
C GLY A 17 -10.13 9.22 11.61
N VAL A 18 -8.94 8.80 12.08
CA VAL A 18 -7.67 8.99 11.35
C VAL A 18 -6.96 7.66 11.20
N ILE A 19 -6.59 7.33 9.97
CA ILE A 19 -5.85 6.12 9.63
C ILE A 19 -4.36 6.41 9.86
N LYS A 20 -3.73 5.67 10.78
CA LYS A 20 -2.27 5.65 10.94
C LYS A 20 -1.72 4.41 10.25
N VAL A 21 -0.80 4.60 9.31
CA VAL A 21 -0.03 3.51 8.70
C VAL A 21 0.93 2.94 9.75
N GLY A 22 0.94 1.61 9.95
CA GLY A 22 1.92 0.93 10.81
C GLY A 22 1.49 0.57 12.24
N GLN A 23 0.24 0.83 12.67
CA GLN A 23 -0.32 0.26 13.91
C GLN A 23 -1.24 -0.92 13.58
N GLY A 24 -0.62 -2.07 13.33
CA GLY A 24 -1.28 -3.36 13.12
C GLY A 24 -1.50 -4.09 14.43
N ASP A 25 -2.55 -3.69 15.15
CA ASP A 25 -3.25 -4.67 15.99
C ASP A 25 -4.26 -5.38 15.08
N ASP A 26 -4.26 -6.71 15.06
CA ASP A 26 -5.24 -7.51 14.31
C ASP A 26 -6.69 -7.07 14.60
N ALA A 27 -6.97 -6.66 15.83
CA ALA A 27 -8.25 -6.10 16.23
C ALA A 27 -8.64 -4.84 15.43
N ASN A 28 -7.68 -3.99 15.10
CA ASN A 28 -7.89 -2.78 14.31
C ASN A 28 -8.19 -3.12 12.85
N ILE A 29 -7.42 -4.04 12.26
CA ILE A 29 -7.64 -4.48 10.86
C ILE A 29 -9.01 -5.15 10.73
N ARG A 30 -9.35 -6.01 11.70
CA ARG A 30 -10.67 -6.65 11.79
C ARG A 30 -11.78 -5.61 11.80
N GLN A 31 -11.70 -4.64 12.71
CA GLN A 31 -12.74 -3.61 12.82
C GLN A 31 -12.88 -2.82 11.52
N GLU A 32 -11.76 -2.45 10.88
CA GLU A 32 -11.77 -1.76 9.58
C GLU A 32 -12.48 -2.59 8.50
N LEU A 33 -12.16 -3.89 8.39
CA LEU A 33 -12.78 -4.80 7.41
C LEU A 33 -14.28 -5.04 7.69
N GLU A 34 -14.67 -5.24 8.95
CA GLU A 34 -16.07 -5.45 9.36
C GLU A 34 -16.94 -4.20 9.24
N GLU A 35 -16.35 -3.02 9.40
CA GLU A 35 -17.06 -1.74 9.32
C GLU A 35 -16.97 -1.06 7.96
N TYR A 36 -16.19 -1.61 7.03
CA TYR A 36 -16.08 -1.04 5.70
C TYR A 36 -17.40 -1.12 4.94
N VAL A 37 -17.96 0.04 4.62
CA VAL A 37 -19.21 0.15 3.85
C VAL A 37 -18.89 0.35 2.38
N VAL A 38 -19.33 -0.59 1.56
CA VAL A 38 -19.26 -0.46 0.10
C VAL A 38 -20.53 0.23 -0.40
N THR A 39 -20.38 1.49 -0.79
CA THR A 39 -21.43 2.31 -1.42
C THR A 39 -21.62 1.92 -2.89
N ARG A 40 -22.69 2.39 -3.53
CA ARG A 40 -22.91 2.14 -4.97
C ARG A 40 -21.78 2.65 -5.85
N GLU A 41 -21.16 3.76 -5.46
CA GLU A 41 -19.98 4.30 -6.14
C GLU A 41 -18.77 3.36 -5.98
N LEU A 42 -18.51 2.91 -4.74
CA LEU A 42 -17.39 1.99 -4.46
C LEU A 42 -17.55 0.63 -5.18
N GLN A 43 -18.77 0.14 -5.41
CA GLN A 43 -18.98 -1.07 -6.23
C GLN A 43 -18.32 -0.93 -7.61
N LYS A 44 -18.48 0.24 -8.26
CA LYS A 44 -17.88 0.51 -9.57
C LYS A 44 -16.37 0.59 -9.49
N HIS A 45 -15.85 1.28 -8.48
CA HIS A 45 -14.41 1.42 -8.28
C HIS A 45 -13.71 0.07 -8.01
N PHE A 46 -14.36 -0.83 -7.28
CA PHE A 46 -13.89 -2.21 -7.14
C PHE A 46 -13.92 -2.97 -8.47
N ALA A 47 -15.00 -2.82 -9.26
CA ALA A 47 -15.09 -3.44 -10.58
C ALA A 47 -13.97 -2.96 -11.52
N ASP A 48 -13.72 -1.65 -11.57
CA ASP A 48 -12.69 -1.04 -12.40
C ASP A 48 -11.29 -1.51 -11.98
N TYR A 49 -11.01 -1.48 -10.67
CA TYR A 49 -9.72 -1.92 -10.14
C TYR A 49 -9.45 -3.41 -10.40
N PHE A 50 -10.33 -4.29 -9.94
CA PHE A 50 -10.11 -5.74 -10.04
C PHE A 50 -10.23 -6.24 -11.48
N GLY A 51 -11.05 -5.59 -12.31
CA GLY A 51 -11.13 -5.83 -13.75
C GLY A 51 -9.84 -5.47 -14.50
N SER A 52 -9.09 -4.46 -14.04
CA SER A 52 -7.75 -4.16 -14.53
C SER A 52 -6.70 -5.11 -13.95
N TYR A 53 -6.72 -5.35 -12.64
CA TYR A 53 -5.74 -6.19 -11.94
C TYR A 53 -5.70 -7.62 -12.49
N LYS A 54 -6.86 -8.20 -12.81
CA LYS A 54 -6.94 -9.56 -13.39
C LYS A 54 -6.21 -9.72 -14.73
N LYS A 55 -6.02 -8.62 -15.49
CA LYS A 55 -5.25 -8.67 -16.75
C LYS A 55 -3.79 -9.01 -16.47
N GLY A 56 -3.24 -8.49 -15.36
CA GLY A 56 -1.91 -8.83 -14.87
C GLY A 56 -1.82 -10.25 -14.34
N ILE A 57 -2.90 -10.82 -13.81
CA ILE A 57 -2.94 -12.22 -13.34
C ILE A 57 -2.97 -13.19 -14.54
N ASN A 58 -3.86 -12.97 -15.50
CA ASN A 58 -4.16 -13.90 -16.59
C ASN A 58 -3.23 -13.75 -17.82
N GLY A 59 -2.36 -12.74 -17.84
CA GLY A 59 -1.52 -12.46 -18.99
C GLY A 59 -0.48 -11.39 -18.71
N HIS A 60 -0.22 -10.59 -19.74
CA HIS A 60 0.78 -9.52 -19.74
C HIS A 60 0.09 -8.18 -19.92
N THR A 61 0.53 -7.18 -19.17
CA THR A 61 0.07 -5.80 -19.34
C THR A 61 1.08 -4.83 -18.73
N ASP A 62 1.25 -3.70 -19.39
CA ASP A 62 2.12 -2.59 -19.02
C ASP A 62 1.32 -1.41 -18.40
N LYS A 63 0.01 -1.59 -18.21
CA LYS A 63 -0.92 -0.57 -17.66
C LYS A 63 -1.08 -0.72 -16.15
N MET A 64 0.05 -0.69 -15.44
CA MET A 64 0.18 -1.08 -14.03
C MET A 64 0.00 0.06 -13.02
N GLY A 65 -0.30 1.26 -13.52
CA GLY A 65 -0.60 2.42 -12.72
C GLY A 65 -2.09 2.50 -12.38
N VAL A 66 -2.39 2.80 -11.12
CA VAL A 66 -3.74 3.13 -10.64
C VAL A 66 -3.71 4.47 -9.93
N TRP A 67 -4.55 5.40 -10.36
CA TRP A 67 -4.62 6.74 -9.79
C TRP A 67 -5.93 6.93 -9.02
N ILE A 68 -5.85 7.09 -7.71
CA ILE A 68 -7.00 7.34 -6.83
C ILE A 68 -7.06 8.83 -6.51
N SER A 69 -8.05 9.53 -7.04
CA SER A 69 -8.25 10.98 -6.84
C SER A 69 -9.44 11.28 -5.94
N GLY A 70 -9.53 12.52 -5.44
CA GLY A 70 -10.65 12.99 -4.64
C GLY A 70 -10.25 14.00 -3.56
N PHE A 71 -11.23 14.75 -3.05
CA PHE A 71 -11.01 15.79 -2.04
C PHE A 71 -10.57 15.23 -0.68
N PHE A 72 -10.11 16.11 0.21
CA PHE A 72 -9.84 15.73 1.60
C PHE A 72 -11.11 15.14 2.24
N GLY A 73 -10.96 14.04 2.98
CA GLY A 73 -12.08 13.33 3.59
C GLY A 73 -12.91 12.43 2.65
N SER A 74 -12.58 12.31 1.35
CA SER A 74 -13.31 11.42 0.42
C SER A 74 -13.01 9.92 0.62
N GLY A 75 -12.09 9.56 1.53
CA GLY A 75 -11.78 8.18 1.86
C GLY A 75 -10.66 7.53 1.04
N LYS A 76 -9.85 8.29 0.29
CA LYS A 76 -8.72 7.77 -0.53
C LYS A 76 -7.79 6.83 0.24
N SER A 77 -7.20 7.30 1.33
CA SER A 77 -6.29 6.49 2.17
C SER A 77 -6.99 5.25 2.75
N HIS A 78 -8.29 5.35 3.06
CA HIS A 78 -9.07 4.22 3.55
C HIS A 78 -9.30 3.18 2.46
N PHE A 79 -9.71 3.61 1.26
CA PHE A 79 -9.86 2.72 0.10
C PHE A 79 -8.53 2.06 -0.26
N LEU A 80 -7.43 2.83 -0.28
CA LEU A 80 -6.08 2.31 -0.52
C LEU A 80 -5.70 1.22 0.51
N LYS A 81 -5.98 1.45 1.80
CA LYS A 81 -5.73 0.49 2.88
C LYS A 81 -6.58 -0.78 2.76
N ILE A 82 -7.86 -0.63 2.41
CA ILE A 82 -8.74 -1.78 2.18
C ILE A 82 -8.27 -2.61 0.99
N LEU A 83 -7.84 -1.98 -0.11
CA LEU A 83 -7.20 -2.68 -1.22
C LEU A 83 -5.94 -3.42 -0.75
N SER A 84 -5.11 -2.80 0.09
CA SER A 84 -3.90 -3.44 0.61
C SER A 84 -4.21 -4.74 1.37
N TYR A 85 -5.23 -4.74 2.23
CA TYR A 85 -5.66 -5.94 2.95
C TYR A 85 -6.22 -7.02 2.02
N LEU A 86 -7.01 -6.63 1.03
CA LEU A 86 -7.62 -7.57 0.07
C LEU A 86 -6.59 -8.23 -0.84
N LEU A 87 -5.60 -7.47 -1.31
CA LEU A 87 -4.54 -7.96 -2.21
C LEU A 87 -3.56 -8.87 -1.47
N GLY A 88 -3.13 -8.49 -0.28
CA GLY A 88 -2.30 -9.36 0.57
C GLY A 88 -3.09 -10.53 1.17
N ASN A 89 -4.42 -10.45 1.09
CA ASN A 89 -5.38 -11.39 1.64
C ASN A 89 -5.05 -11.84 3.07
N VAL A 90 -4.66 -10.85 3.89
CA VAL A 90 -4.15 -11.07 5.25
C VAL A 90 -5.16 -11.86 6.09
N GLU A 91 -4.66 -12.80 6.88
CA GLU A 91 -5.47 -13.52 7.86
C GLU A 91 -5.54 -12.70 9.14
N VAL A 92 -6.76 -12.43 9.58
CA VAL A 92 -7.06 -11.63 10.76
C VAL A 92 -8.16 -12.34 11.52
N ASP A 93 -7.92 -12.65 12.80
CA ASP A 93 -8.88 -13.39 13.63
C ASP A 93 -9.35 -14.73 13.00
N GLY A 94 -8.43 -15.47 12.38
CA GLY A 94 -8.70 -16.76 11.73
C GLY A 94 -9.50 -16.67 10.42
N LYS A 95 -9.65 -15.46 9.86
CA LYS A 95 -10.44 -15.19 8.66
C LYS A 95 -9.63 -14.36 7.67
N LYS A 96 -9.69 -14.68 6.37
CA LYS A 96 -8.97 -13.89 5.36
C LYS A 96 -9.72 -12.61 5.03
N ALA A 97 -8.99 -11.56 4.63
CA ALA A 97 -9.57 -10.26 4.30
C ALA A 97 -10.75 -10.34 3.30
N ILE A 98 -10.64 -11.19 2.27
CA ILE A 98 -11.72 -11.38 1.28
C ILE A 98 -13.00 -11.96 1.89
N ASP A 99 -12.89 -12.82 2.90
CA ASP A 99 -14.03 -13.47 3.51
C ASP A 99 -14.91 -12.46 4.28
N TYR A 100 -14.34 -11.34 4.75
CA TYR A 100 -15.12 -10.25 5.34
C TYR A 100 -16.01 -9.57 4.30
N PHE A 101 -15.63 -9.57 3.02
CA PHE A 101 -16.45 -9.04 1.94
C PHE A 101 -17.51 -10.05 1.49
N ILE A 102 -17.20 -11.34 1.55
CA ILE A 102 -18.11 -12.43 1.19
C ILE A 102 -19.24 -12.55 2.22
N ASP A 103 -18.90 -12.70 3.51
CA ASP A 103 -19.88 -13.00 4.56
C ASP A 103 -20.88 -11.87 4.77
N ASP A 104 -20.40 -10.62 4.67
CA ASP A 104 -21.23 -9.43 4.82
C ASP A 104 -21.92 -9.03 3.49
N ALA A 105 -21.78 -9.84 2.43
CA ALA A 105 -22.29 -9.58 1.08
C ALA A 105 -21.99 -8.16 0.59
N LYS A 106 -20.75 -7.68 0.84
CA LYS A 106 -20.35 -6.29 0.57
C LYS A 106 -20.32 -5.96 -0.91
N ILE A 107 -20.14 -6.96 -1.77
CA ILE A 107 -20.09 -6.80 -3.23
C ILE A 107 -21.35 -7.40 -3.83
N VAL A 108 -22.11 -6.57 -4.54
CA VAL A 108 -23.42 -6.98 -5.08
C VAL A 108 -23.26 -7.77 -6.38
N ASP A 109 -22.28 -7.39 -7.21
CA ASP A 109 -22.02 -8.04 -8.49
C ASP A 109 -21.18 -9.32 -8.30
N PRO A 110 -21.72 -10.51 -8.64
CA PRO A 110 -20.98 -11.76 -8.51
C PRO A 110 -19.71 -11.84 -9.38
N MET A 111 -19.67 -11.15 -10.52
CA MET A 111 -18.48 -11.12 -11.39
C MET A 111 -17.35 -10.31 -10.75
N VAL A 112 -17.68 -9.18 -10.12
CA VAL A 112 -16.70 -8.38 -9.36
C VAL A 112 -16.17 -9.19 -8.19
N LEU A 113 -17.05 -9.88 -7.45
CA LEU A 113 -16.63 -10.76 -6.36
C LEU A 113 -15.74 -11.91 -6.84
N ALA A 114 -15.99 -12.46 -8.02
CA ALA A 114 -15.12 -13.49 -8.63
C ALA A 114 -13.73 -12.94 -8.99
N ASP A 115 -13.66 -11.74 -9.58
CA ASP A 115 -12.39 -11.08 -9.88
C ASP A 115 -11.61 -10.75 -8.59
N MET A 116 -12.30 -10.35 -7.52
CA MET A 116 -11.71 -10.14 -6.19
C MET A 116 -11.16 -11.44 -5.58
N LYS A 117 -11.92 -12.53 -5.66
CA LYS A 117 -11.47 -13.86 -5.20
C LYS A 117 -10.25 -14.34 -5.99
N LEU A 118 -10.23 -14.09 -7.30
CA LEU A 118 -9.08 -14.40 -8.14
C LEU A 118 -7.85 -13.62 -7.67
N ALA A 119 -7.97 -12.31 -7.46
CA ALA A 119 -6.88 -11.49 -6.94
C ALA A 119 -6.37 -11.98 -5.58
N ALA A 120 -7.28 -12.27 -4.65
CA ALA A 120 -6.98 -12.78 -3.31
C ALA A 120 -6.36 -14.19 -3.29
N SER A 121 -6.44 -14.93 -4.40
CA SER A 121 -5.84 -16.26 -4.55
C SER A 121 -4.38 -16.21 -5.04
N VAL A 122 -3.92 -15.05 -5.51
CA VAL A 122 -2.58 -14.86 -6.05
C VAL A 122 -1.64 -14.38 -4.94
N PRO A 123 -0.49 -15.04 -4.73
CA PRO A 123 0.53 -14.56 -3.79
C PRO A 123 0.98 -13.15 -4.15
N THR A 124 0.78 -12.21 -3.22
CA THR A 124 1.03 -10.78 -3.45
C THR A 124 1.73 -10.15 -2.26
N ASP A 125 2.92 -9.59 -2.48
CA ASP A 125 3.57 -8.74 -1.49
C ASP A 125 3.03 -7.30 -1.59
N VAL A 126 2.51 -6.79 -0.49
CA VAL A 126 1.82 -5.50 -0.42
C VAL A 126 2.64 -4.52 0.38
N ILE A 127 3.00 -3.40 -0.25
CA ILE A 127 3.80 -2.34 0.36
C ILE A 127 2.96 -1.07 0.44
N LEU A 128 2.30 -0.86 1.58
CA LEU A 128 1.54 0.36 1.87
C LEU A 128 2.42 1.37 2.61
N PHE A 129 2.57 2.57 2.05
CA PHE A 129 3.37 3.63 2.66
C PHE A 129 2.82 5.02 2.34
N ASN A 130 3.04 5.96 3.25
CA ASN A 130 2.84 7.38 2.98
C ASN A 130 4.16 7.98 2.52
N ILE A 131 4.19 8.56 1.32
CA ILE A 131 5.45 9.03 0.72
C ILE A 131 6.10 10.17 1.51
N ASP A 132 5.30 11.11 2.03
CA ASP A 132 5.81 12.25 2.81
C ASP A 132 6.51 11.76 4.08
N SER A 133 5.97 10.74 4.75
CA SER A 133 6.56 10.15 5.97
C SER A 133 7.85 9.36 5.74
N LYS A 134 8.02 8.80 4.54
CA LYS A 134 9.19 7.98 4.17
C LYS A 134 10.30 8.79 3.51
N SER A 135 9.94 9.93 2.91
CA SER A 135 10.88 10.89 2.35
C SER A 135 11.65 11.62 3.46
N GLU A 136 12.97 11.67 3.34
CA GLU A 136 13.81 12.49 4.21
C GLU A 136 13.84 13.94 3.71
N ILE A 137 13.88 14.91 4.63
CA ILE A 137 13.73 16.35 4.34
C ILE A 137 14.76 16.86 3.32
N THR A 138 15.96 16.27 3.31
CA THR A 138 17.06 16.58 2.37
C THR A 138 16.87 15.99 0.96
N GLY A 139 15.97 15.01 0.79
CA GLY A 139 15.76 14.30 -0.48
C GLY A 139 14.82 14.99 -1.47
N LYS A 140 13.96 15.92 -1.03
CA LYS A 140 12.95 16.56 -1.89
C LYS A 140 13.51 17.39 -3.05
N GLN A 141 14.79 17.79 -3.00
CA GLN A 141 15.44 18.54 -4.09
C GLN A 141 16.17 17.66 -5.11
N SER A 142 16.26 16.35 -4.88
CA SER A 142 16.88 15.42 -5.82
C SER A 142 15.89 14.97 -6.91
N LYS A 143 16.38 14.82 -8.14
CA LYS A 143 15.61 14.23 -9.25
C LYS A 143 15.20 12.77 -8.97
N ASP A 144 15.89 12.11 -8.05
CA ASP A 144 15.74 10.68 -7.74
C ASP A 144 14.95 10.43 -6.46
N ALA A 145 14.28 11.45 -5.92
CA ALA A 145 13.62 11.37 -4.63
C ALA A 145 12.55 10.27 -4.56
N ILE A 146 11.78 10.05 -5.65
CA ILE A 146 10.74 9.00 -5.67
C ILE A 146 11.36 7.61 -5.72
N VAL A 147 12.30 7.35 -6.63
CA VAL A 147 12.93 6.02 -6.76
C VAL A 147 13.64 5.62 -5.47
N SER A 148 14.27 6.55 -4.77
CA SER A 148 14.90 6.27 -3.47
C SER A 148 13.89 5.86 -2.39
N VAL A 149 12.71 6.48 -2.35
CA VAL A 149 11.65 6.06 -1.42
C VAL A 149 11.12 4.67 -1.79
N PHE A 150 10.89 4.40 -3.08
CA PHE A 150 10.46 3.08 -3.55
C PHE A 150 11.48 1.99 -3.22
N LEU A 151 12.78 2.25 -3.42
CA LEU A 151 13.85 1.34 -3.03
C LEU A 151 13.86 1.12 -1.51
N LYS A 152 13.73 2.17 -0.71
CA LYS A 152 13.68 2.10 0.75
C LYS A 152 12.56 1.17 1.23
N VAL A 153 11.32 1.39 0.76
CA VAL A 153 10.18 0.55 1.20
C VAL A 153 10.26 -0.87 0.63
N PHE A 154 10.85 -1.05 -0.55
CA PHE A 154 11.11 -2.37 -1.12
C PHE A 154 12.14 -3.17 -0.31
N ASN A 155 13.21 -2.51 0.16
CA ASN A 155 14.21 -3.12 1.04
C ASN A 155 13.59 -3.46 2.41
N GLU A 156 12.83 -2.54 3.01
CA GLU A 156 12.15 -2.78 4.29
C GLU A 156 11.19 -3.98 4.22
N MET A 157 10.41 -4.11 3.13
CA MET A 157 9.49 -5.24 2.94
C MET A 157 10.22 -6.59 2.94
N GLN A 158 11.43 -6.64 2.37
CA GLN A 158 12.26 -7.85 2.36
C GLN A 158 12.98 -8.11 3.69
N GLY A 159 12.85 -7.21 4.67
CA GLY A 159 13.57 -7.27 5.95
C GLY A 159 14.96 -6.60 5.94
N PHE A 160 15.35 -5.99 4.83
CA PHE A 160 16.63 -5.29 4.67
C PHE A 160 16.59 -3.86 5.25
N CYS A 161 17.75 -3.22 5.29
CA CYS A 161 17.95 -1.89 5.83
C CYS A 161 17.34 -0.82 4.91
N GLY A 162 16.22 -0.23 5.32
CA GLY A 162 15.59 0.85 4.54
C GLY A 162 16.40 2.15 4.53
N SER A 163 17.12 2.45 5.62
CA SER A 163 17.79 3.75 5.80
C SER A 163 19.15 3.84 5.10
N ILE A 164 19.83 2.72 4.86
CA ILE A 164 21.17 2.70 4.26
C ILE A 164 21.17 1.71 3.08
N PRO A 165 21.00 2.18 1.83
CA PRO A 165 20.88 1.31 0.66
C PRO A 165 22.08 0.37 0.45
N PHE A 166 23.30 0.82 0.73
CA PHE A 166 24.50 -0.03 0.64
C PHE A 166 24.44 -1.24 1.58
N LEU A 167 23.88 -1.07 2.79
CA LEU A 167 23.65 -2.20 3.69
C LEU A 167 22.60 -3.14 3.12
N ALA A 168 21.51 -2.61 2.56
CA ALA A 168 20.49 -3.44 1.95
C ALA A 168 21.03 -4.26 0.77
N ASP A 169 21.97 -3.73 -0.01
CA ASP A 169 22.62 -4.49 -1.09
C ASP A 169 23.48 -5.64 -0.55
N LEU A 170 24.27 -5.41 0.50
CA LEU A 170 25.01 -6.48 1.17
C LEU A 170 24.07 -7.54 1.74
N GLU A 171 23.01 -7.12 2.46
CA GLU A 171 22.02 -8.02 3.03
C GLU A 171 21.31 -8.84 1.95
N ARG A 172 20.99 -8.22 0.81
CA ARG A 172 20.39 -8.89 -0.35
C ARG A 172 21.32 -9.94 -0.93
N GLN A 173 22.58 -9.60 -1.18
CA GLN A 173 23.58 -10.55 -1.69
C GLN A 173 23.78 -11.74 -0.73
N LEU A 174 23.96 -11.45 0.56
CA LEU A 174 24.07 -12.50 1.59
C LEU A 174 22.80 -13.37 1.64
N LYS A 175 21.63 -12.79 1.42
CA LYS A 175 20.37 -13.54 1.41
C LYS A 175 20.27 -14.45 0.18
N GLU A 176 20.64 -13.97 -0.99
CA GLU A 176 20.67 -14.74 -2.23
C GLU A 176 21.64 -15.93 -2.15
N GLU A 177 22.77 -15.74 -1.46
CA GLU A 177 23.75 -16.81 -1.21
C GLU A 177 23.37 -17.73 -0.01
N ASN A 178 22.25 -17.50 0.66
CA ASN A 178 21.81 -18.22 1.88
C ASN A 178 22.77 -18.08 3.07
N ARG A 179 23.54 -16.99 3.14
CA ARG A 179 24.54 -16.71 4.18
C ARG A 179 24.13 -15.59 5.14
N TYR A 180 22.96 -15.00 4.96
CA TYR A 180 22.52 -13.89 5.80
C TYR A 180 22.30 -14.29 7.26
N ASP A 181 21.74 -15.48 7.53
CA ASP A 181 21.55 -15.94 8.91
C ASP A 181 22.88 -16.33 9.60
N GLU A 182 23.86 -16.82 8.83
CA GLU A 182 25.24 -17.01 9.28
C GLU A 182 25.86 -15.66 9.69
N PHE A 183 25.80 -14.65 8.81
CA PHE A 183 26.29 -13.30 9.08
C PHE A 183 25.67 -12.70 10.35
N LYS A 184 24.35 -12.76 10.49
CA LYS A 184 23.66 -12.22 11.67
C LYS A 184 24.08 -12.92 12.96
N SER A 185 24.29 -14.23 12.91
CA SER A 185 24.71 -15.02 14.08
C SER A 185 26.13 -14.66 14.51
N LEU A 186 27.07 -14.56 13.58
CA LEU A 186 28.45 -14.16 13.84
C LEU A 186 28.54 -12.71 14.32
N PHE A 187 27.81 -11.80 13.65
CA PHE A 187 27.72 -10.41 14.10
C PHE A 187 27.19 -10.29 15.53
N ALA A 188 26.14 -11.03 15.88
CA ALA A 188 25.59 -11.02 17.23
C ALA A 188 26.57 -11.60 18.27
N ALA A 189 27.37 -12.60 17.90
CA ALA A 189 28.40 -13.17 18.77
C ALA A 189 29.53 -12.16 19.05
N SER A 190 29.99 -11.43 18.02
CA SER A 190 31.07 -10.44 18.14
C SER A 190 30.60 -9.12 18.77
N PHE A 191 29.48 -8.57 18.30
CA PHE A 191 28.96 -7.26 18.73
C PHE A 191 28.05 -7.31 19.97
N ARG A 192 27.54 -8.49 20.34
CA ARG A 192 26.62 -8.75 21.47
C ARG A 192 25.24 -8.10 21.35
N LYS A 193 24.83 -7.72 20.13
CA LYS A 193 23.48 -7.24 19.82
C LYS A 193 23.02 -7.78 18.47
N PRO A 194 21.71 -7.94 18.24
CA PRO A 194 21.19 -8.32 16.92
C PRO A 194 21.64 -7.34 15.84
N TRP A 195 21.89 -7.87 14.64
CA TRP A 195 22.27 -7.08 13.47
C TRP A 195 21.19 -6.04 13.13
N GLU A 196 19.93 -6.45 13.11
CA GLU A 196 18.79 -5.62 12.74
C GLU A 196 18.63 -4.42 13.69
N GLU A 197 18.98 -4.58 14.98
CA GLU A 197 18.99 -3.52 15.98
C GLU A 197 20.23 -2.62 15.92
N SER A 198 21.28 -3.04 15.19
CA SER A 198 22.57 -2.37 15.20
C SER A 198 22.87 -1.64 13.88
N ARG A 199 22.38 -2.16 12.75
CA ARG A 199 22.66 -1.70 11.38
C ARG A 199 22.40 -0.21 11.12
N HIS A 200 21.53 0.44 11.91
CA HIS A 200 21.28 1.88 11.83
C HIS A 200 22.44 2.76 12.33
N ARG A 201 23.41 2.17 13.04
CA ARG A 201 24.64 2.84 13.55
C ARG A 201 25.86 2.40 12.76
N PHE A 202 25.70 2.24 11.44
CA PHE A 202 26.73 1.73 10.53
C PHE A 202 28.12 2.32 10.79
N ASP A 203 28.20 3.65 10.92
CA ASP A 203 29.44 4.40 11.13
C ASP A 203 30.25 3.95 12.36
N PHE A 204 29.61 3.32 13.35
CA PHE A 204 30.23 2.88 14.61
C PHE A 204 30.49 1.38 14.70
N ILE A 205 30.06 0.61 13.69
CA ILE A 205 30.12 -0.86 13.73
C ILE A 205 30.90 -1.45 12.55
N GLN A 206 31.59 -0.62 11.77
CA GLN A 206 32.31 -1.03 10.56
C GLN A 206 33.36 -2.09 10.84
N ASP A 207 34.18 -1.94 11.89
CA ASP A 207 35.22 -2.92 12.23
C ASP A 207 34.62 -4.31 12.47
N THR A 208 33.52 -4.39 13.25
CA THR A 208 32.85 -5.67 13.49
C THR A 208 32.22 -6.26 12.23
N ILE A 209 31.69 -5.43 11.32
CA ILE A 209 31.19 -5.91 10.03
C ILE A 209 32.33 -6.52 9.23
N VAL A 210 33.47 -5.83 9.13
CA VAL A 210 34.64 -6.30 8.37
C VAL A 210 35.19 -7.61 8.96
N GLU A 211 35.35 -7.67 10.28
CA GLU A 211 35.80 -8.89 10.99
C GLU A 211 34.88 -10.08 10.69
N VAL A 212 33.55 -9.88 10.76
CA VAL A 212 32.58 -10.95 10.49
C VAL A 212 32.62 -11.39 9.03
N LEU A 213 32.71 -10.46 8.08
CA LEU A 213 32.77 -10.80 6.65
C LEU A 213 34.07 -11.54 6.28
N ASP A 214 35.17 -11.23 6.97
CA ASP A 214 36.47 -11.93 6.83
C ASP A 214 36.44 -13.31 7.48
N GLU A 215 35.87 -13.44 8.69
CA GLU A 215 35.67 -14.73 9.37
C GLU A 215 34.81 -15.69 8.53
N MET A 216 33.77 -15.15 7.90
CA MET A 216 32.93 -15.88 6.94
C MET A 216 33.67 -16.25 5.64
N GLY A 217 34.84 -15.66 5.36
CA GLY A 217 35.50 -15.77 4.07
C GLY A 217 34.66 -15.20 2.92
N TYR A 218 33.75 -14.26 3.20
CA TYR A 218 32.92 -13.60 2.20
C TYR A 218 33.67 -12.44 1.55
N MET A 219 34.41 -11.66 2.35
CA MET A 219 35.30 -10.60 1.88
C MET A 219 36.57 -10.59 2.72
N SER A 220 37.74 -10.37 2.10
CA SER A 220 38.95 -10.12 2.90
C SER A 220 38.81 -8.84 3.71
N GLU A 221 39.54 -8.72 4.82
CA GLU A 221 39.56 -7.49 5.64
C GLU A 221 39.74 -6.21 4.79
N SER A 222 40.70 -6.23 3.85
CA SER A 222 40.97 -5.12 2.93
C SER A 222 39.79 -4.78 2.00
N ALA A 223 39.07 -5.79 1.51
CA ALA A 223 37.90 -5.60 0.67
C ALA A 223 36.71 -5.07 1.49
N GLY A 224 36.53 -5.60 2.72
CA GLY A 224 35.52 -5.12 3.66
C GLY A 224 35.71 -3.65 4.03
N ARG A 225 36.95 -3.23 4.35
CA ARG A 225 37.25 -1.81 4.63
C ARG A 225 36.95 -0.89 3.45
N ASN A 226 37.38 -1.28 2.24
CA ASN A 226 37.08 -0.52 1.01
C ASN A 226 35.56 -0.43 0.75
N TRP A 227 34.83 -1.53 0.98
CA TRP A 227 33.38 -1.52 0.87
C TRP A 227 32.73 -0.57 1.90
N CYS A 228 33.19 -0.57 3.15
CA CYS A 228 32.70 0.36 4.17
C CYS A 228 32.95 1.83 3.80
N GLU A 229 34.12 2.15 3.26
CA GLU A 229 34.45 3.49 2.76
C GLU A 229 33.45 3.92 1.68
N LYS A 230 33.19 3.07 0.68
CA LYS A 230 32.21 3.34 -0.38
C LYS A 230 30.79 3.45 0.15
N ALA A 231 30.43 2.68 1.17
CA ALA A 231 29.11 2.71 1.78
C ALA A 231 28.78 4.04 2.47
N THR A 232 29.78 4.91 2.68
CA THR A 232 29.59 6.29 3.17
C THR A 232 29.37 7.33 2.06
N GLU A 233 29.55 6.96 0.79
CA GLU A 233 29.32 7.85 -0.36
C GLU A 233 27.82 7.96 -0.72
N PRO A 234 27.41 8.98 -1.51
CA PRO A 234 26.03 9.07 -2.00
C PRO A 234 25.64 7.86 -2.85
N TYR A 235 24.57 7.16 -2.45
CA TYR A 235 24.03 6.04 -3.21
C TYR A 235 23.13 6.53 -4.35
N ASN A 236 23.46 6.16 -5.59
CA ASN A 236 22.67 6.48 -6.77
C ASN A 236 22.19 5.19 -7.45
N ILE A 237 20.87 5.06 -7.60
CA ILE A 237 20.24 3.98 -8.36
C ILE A 237 19.42 4.58 -9.51
N SER A 238 19.57 4.02 -10.71
CA SER A 238 18.70 4.36 -11.83
C SER A 238 17.34 3.66 -11.68
N ILE A 239 16.30 4.24 -12.25
CA ILE A 239 14.95 3.64 -12.28
C ILE A 239 14.98 2.26 -12.95
N GLU A 240 15.75 2.11 -14.03
CA GLU A 240 15.98 0.83 -14.71
C GLU A 240 16.57 -0.24 -13.77
N ASN A 241 17.59 0.12 -13.00
CA ASN A 241 18.18 -0.80 -12.02
C ASN A 241 17.19 -1.16 -10.92
N PHE A 242 16.39 -0.21 -10.44
CA PHE A 242 15.32 -0.51 -9.49
C PHE A 242 14.28 -1.48 -10.07
N ALA A 243 13.83 -1.28 -11.31
CA ALA A 243 12.90 -2.18 -11.98
C ALA A 243 13.48 -3.60 -12.16
N ARG A 244 14.78 -3.70 -12.47
CA ARG A 244 15.51 -4.96 -12.52
C ARG A 244 15.56 -5.67 -11.18
N LEU A 245 15.84 -4.96 -10.08
CA LEU A 245 15.83 -5.54 -8.73
C LEU A 245 14.44 -6.10 -8.37
N VAL A 246 13.37 -5.38 -8.70
CA VAL A 246 12.00 -5.87 -8.47
C VAL A 246 11.71 -7.11 -9.32
N LYS A 247 12.18 -7.15 -10.56
CA LYS A 247 12.02 -8.31 -11.44
C LYS A 247 12.78 -9.54 -10.93
N GLU A 248 14.04 -9.38 -10.52
CA GLU A 248 14.86 -10.44 -9.94
C GLU A 248 14.20 -11.00 -8.67
N TYR A 249 13.66 -10.13 -7.81
CA TYR A 249 12.87 -10.54 -6.65
C TYR A 249 11.64 -11.39 -7.01
N LEU A 250 10.84 -10.94 -7.99
CA LEU A 250 9.65 -11.67 -8.43
C LEU A 250 10.01 -13.03 -9.03
N ASP A 251 11.11 -13.12 -9.78
CA ASP A 251 11.58 -14.37 -10.38
C ASP A 251 11.94 -15.41 -9.32
N HIS A 252 12.52 -14.99 -8.20
CA HIS A 252 12.83 -15.86 -7.08
C HIS A 252 11.59 -16.35 -6.30
N LYS A 253 10.49 -15.59 -6.28
CA LYS A 253 9.25 -15.99 -5.57
C LYS A 253 8.45 -17.06 -6.30
N GLY A 254 8.64 -17.18 -7.61
CA GLY A 254 7.99 -18.20 -8.43
C GLY A 254 6.90 -17.65 -9.34
N LYS A 255 6.16 -18.58 -9.95
CA LYS A 255 5.23 -18.22 -11.04
C LYS A 255 4.06 -17.40 -10.53
N ASN A 256 3.79 -16.29 -11.21
CA ASN A 256 2.64 -15.43 -10.98
C ASN A 256 2.57 -14.87 -9.56
N HIS A 257 3.71 -14.66 -8.91
CA HIS A 257 3.79 -13.84 -7.70
C HIS A 257 3.70 -12.37 -8.08
N HIS A 258 3.03 -11.55 -7.26
CA HIS A 258 2.84 -10.13 -7.52
C HIS A 258 3.45 -9.28 -6.40
N ILE A 259 3.77 -8.04 -6.75
CA ILE A 259 4.12 -7.00 -5.79
C ILE A 259 3.30 -5.75 -6.10
N VAL A 260 2.77 -5.12 -5.06
CA VAL A 260 1.94 -3.91 -5.19
C VAL A 260 2.49 -2.82 -4.27
N PHE A 261 2.89 -1.70 -4.86
CA PHE A 261 3.26 -0.48 -4.16
C PHE A 261 2.03 0.42 -4.03
N LEU A 262 1.59 0.67 -2.80
CA LEU A 262 0.47 1.56 -2.49
C LEU A 262 1.02 2.82 -1.81
N ALA A 263 1.22 3.87 -2.60
CA ALA A 263 1.79 5.14 -2.15
C ALA A 263 0.68 6.16 -1.86
N ASP A 264 0.47 6.44 -0.58
CA ASP A 264 -0.45 7.47 -0.14
C ASP A 264 0.18 8.87 -0.25
N GLU A 265 -0.63 9.87 -0.60
CA GLU A 265 -0.30 11.30 -0.73
C GLU A 265 0.71 11.64 -1.84
N ILE A 266 0.83 10.81 -2.89
CA ILE A 266 1.73 11.10 -4.02
C ILE A 266 1.46 12.47 -4.66
N GLY A 267 0.19 12.82 -4.82
CA GLY A 267 -0.19 14.05 -5.52
C GLY A 267 0.26 15.30 -4.77
N GLN A 268 0.20 15.26 -3.44
CA GLN A 268 0.68 16.34 -2.58
C GLN A 268 2.21 16.39 -2.55
N TYR A 269 2.86 15.23 -2.49
CA TYR A 269 4.33 15.14 -2.51
C TYR A 269 4.94 15.69 -3.79
N ILE A 270 4.35 15.34 -4.94
CA ILE A 270 4.78 15.86 -6.25
C ILE A 270 4.44 17.34 -6.38
N GLY A 271 3.23 17.75 -5.97
CA GLY A 271 2.74 19.11 -6.13
C GLY A 271 2.95 19.63 -7.55
N ASP A 272 3.65 20.76 -7.65
CA ASP A 272 3.94 21.39 -8.94
C ASP A 272 5.24 20.91 -9.61
N ASP A 273 5.99 19.96 -9.03
CA ASP A 273 7.24 19.47 -9.61
C ASP A 273 7.01 18.52 -10.81
N SER A 274 7.39 18.98 -12.01
CA SER A 274 7.28 18.20 -13.25
C SER A 274 8.30 17.06 -13.35
N LYS A 275 9.46 17.18 -12.68
CA LYS A 275 10.52 16.17 -12.68
C LYS A 275 10.12 14.98 -11.81
N LEU A 276 9.52 15.23 -10.64
CA LEU A 276 8.99 14.16 -9.78
C LEU A 276 7.86 13.42 -10.49
N MET A 277 6.96 14.12 -11.19
CA MET A 277 5.93 13.48 -11.99
C MET A 277 6.51 12.59 -13.09
N LEU A 278 7.54 13.07 -13.79
CA LEU A 278 8.24 12.28 -14.80
C LEU A 278 8.93 11.06 -14.18
N ASN A 279 9.53 11.20 -13.00
CA ASN A 279 10.15 10.07 -12.28
C ASN A 279 9.12 8.98 -11.97
N LEU A 280 7.95 9.33 -11.42
CA LEU A 280 6.85 8.38 -11.17
C LEU A 280 6.39 7.69 -12.45
N GLN A 281 6.27 8.45 -13.55
CA GLN A 281 5.93 7.89 -14.86
C GLN A 281 6.97 6.85 -15.29
N THR A 282 8.26 7.18 -15.24
CA THR A 282 9.34 6.29 -15.66
C THR A 282 9.43 5.05 -14.79
N ILE A 283 9.25 5.16 -13.46
CA ILE A 283 9.18 3.98 -12.58
C ILE A 283 8.05 3.04 -13.02
N THR A 284 6.86 3.60 -13.29
CA THR A 284 5.70 2.80 -13.71
C THR A 284 5.93 2.13 -15.06
N GLU A 285 6.60 2.83 -15.98
CA GLU A 285 6.94 2.32 -17.32
C GLU A 285 7.99 1.20 -17.29
N ASP A 286 9.09 1.40 -16.55
CA ASP A 286 10.17 0.43 -16.46
C ASP A 286 9.71 -0.84 -15.72
N LEU A 287 8.89 -0.69 -14.66
CA LEU A 287 8.25 -1.84 -13.99
C LEU A 287 7.25 -2.54 -14.91
N GLY A 288 6.45 -1.80 -15.68
CA GLY A 288 5.52 -2.38 -16.65
C GLY A 288 6.25 -3.23 -17.70
N THR A 289 7.41 -2.75 -18.16
CA THR A 289 8.25 -3.43 -19.15
C THR A 289 8.95 -4.65 -18.55
N ALA A 290 9.56 -4.51 -17.37
CA ALA A 290 10.33 -5.57 -16.73
C ALA A 290 9.44 -6.67 -16.13
N CYS A 291 8.37 -6.29 -15.43
CA CYS A 291 7.53 -7.18 -14.63
C CYS A 291 6.22 -7.60 -15.31
N GLN A 292 5.86 -6.98 -16.44
CA GLN A 292 4.81 -7.43 -17.37
C GLN A 292 3.48 -7.85 -16.74
N GLY A 293 2.97 -7.09 -15.77
CA GLY A 293 1.69 -7.43 -15.11
C GLY A 293 1.82 -7.80 -13.63
N LYS A 294 3.05 -7.98 -13.12
CA LYS A 294 3.32 -8.51 -11.78
C LYS A 294 3.77 -7.47 -10.75
N ALA A 295 4.10 -6.25 -11.19
CA ALA A 295 4.44 -5.13 -10.31
C ALA A 295 3.49 -3.97 -10.56
N TRP A 296 2.73 -3.56 -9.54
CA TRP A 296 1.71 -2.52 -9.64
C TRP A 296 2.04 -1.30 -8.78
N ILE A 297 1.65 -0.12 -9.26
CA ILE A 297 1.77 1.14 -8.54
C ILE A 297 0.38 1.75 -8.39
N ILE A 298 -0.10 1.84 -7.16
CA ILE A 298 -1.36 2.47 -6.79
C ILE A 298 -1.03 3.73 -5.99
N VAL A 299 -1.54 4.86 -6.43
CA VAL A 299 -1.25 6.15 -5.79
C VAL A 299 -2.51 6.91 -5.43
N THR A 300 -2.43 7.75 -4.39
CA THR A 300 -3.49 8.70 -4.06
C THR A 300 -3.08 10.15 -4.32
N SER A 301 -4.03 10.95 -4.79
CA SER A 301 -3.85 12.37 -5.07
C SER A 301 -5.13 13.15 -4.75
N GLN A 302 -5.00 14.44 -4.46
CA GLN A 302 -6.17 15.33 -4.37
C GLN A 302 -6.76 15.64 -5.75
N GLN A 303 -5.89 15.78 -6.75
CA GLN A 303 -6.26 16.13 -8.11
C GLN A 303 -6.29 14.91 -9.03
N ASP A 304 -7.21 14.93 -9.99
CA ASP A 304 -7.20 14.01 -11.12
C ASP A 304 -5.93 14.17 -11.94
N ILE A 305 -5.42 13.04 -12.46
CA ILE A 305 -4.21 13.02 -13.27
C ILE A 305 -4.34 13.95 -14.50
N ASP A 306 -5.51 13.98 -15.14
CA ASP A 306 -5.76 14.83 -16.32
C ASP A 306 -5.61 16.32 -16.03
N SER A 307 -6.03 16.77 -14.85
CA SER A 307 -5.91 18.16 -14.44
C SER A 307 -4.45 18.54 -14.21
N ILE A 308 -3.66 17.65 -13.61
CA ILE A 308 -2.23 17.88 -13.37
C ILE A 308 -1.45 17.96 -14.68
N THR A 309 -1.74 17.06 -15.62
CA THR A 309 -1.00 16.98 -16.89
C THR A 309 -1.33 18.11 -17.87
N LYS A 310 -2.57 18.61 -17.88
CA LYS A 310 -2.99 19.70 -18.79
C LYS A 310 -2.36 21.05 -18.44
N ILE A 311 -2.10 21.32 -17.17
CA ILE A 311 -1.58 22.61 -16.69
C ILE A 311 -0.09 22.78 -17.04
N LYS A 312 0.67 21.68 -17.12
CA LYS A 312 2.14 21.74 -17.12
C LYS A 312 2.82 21.78 -18.50
N GLY A 313 2.07 21.78 -19.62
CA GLY A 313 2.58 22.03 -20.97
C GLY A 313 3.59 21.03 -21.57
N ASN A 314 4.18 20.14 -20.76
CA ASN A 314 5.02 19.02 -21.17
C ASN A 314 4.15 17.81 -21.55
N ASP A 315 4.64 16.99 -22.49
CA ASP A 315 3.95 15.83 -23.05
C ASP A 315 3.81 14.66 -22.04
N PHE A 316 2.96 14.86 -21.03
CA PHE A 316 2.56 13.86 -20.03
C PHE A 316 1.41 12.97 -20.54
N SER A 317 1.19 12.90 -21.85
CA SER A 317 0.21 11.98 -22.44
C SER A 317 0.55 10.51 -22.15
N LYS A 318 1.84 10.20 -21.97
CA LYS A 318 2.34 8.85 -21.65
C LYS A 318 1.96 8.38 -20.24
N ILE A 319 2.10 9.22 -19.20
CA ILE A 319 1.70 8.82 -17.83
C ILE A 319 0.22 8.49 -17.75
N GLN A 320 -0.61 9.24 -18.49
CA GLN A 320 -2.05 8.97 -18.59
C GLN A 320 -2.37 7.58 -19.15
N GLY A 321 -1.57 7.08 -20.09
CA GLY A 321 -1.72 5.74 -20.66
C GLY A 321 -1.23 4.62 -19.75
N ARG A 322 -0.33 4.91 -18.81
CA ARG A 322 0.17 3.96 -17.80
C ARG A 322 -0.71 3.89 -16.57
N PHE A 323 -1.30 5.03 -16.17
CA PHE A 323 -2.35 5.15 -15.16
C PHE A 323 -3.75 5.13 -15.81
N ASP A 324 -4.02 4.03 -16.52
CA ASP A 324 -5.29 3.82 -17.24
C ASP A 324 -6.45 3.57 -16.28
N THR A 325 -6.18 2.97 -15.11
CA THR A 325 -7.18 2.75 -14.08
C THR A 325 -7.27 3.99 -13.19
N ARG A 326 -8.39 4.72 -13.29
CA ARG A 326 -8.60 5.98 -12.57
C ARG A 326 -9.83 5.87 -11.69
N ILE A 327 -9.63 6.10 -10.40
CA ILE A 327 -10.65 5.94 -9.38
C ILE A 327 -10.87 7.30 -8.74
N ALA A 328 -11.95 7.97 -9.13
CA ALA A 328 -12.34 9.26 -8.58
C ALA A 328 -13.31 9.06 -7.41
N LEU A 329 -12.84 9.28 -6.18
CA LEU A 329 -13.65 9.16 -4.98
C LEU A 329 -14.33 10.50 -4.64
N SER A 330 -15.66 10.49 -4.69
CA SER A 330 -16.47 11.63 -4.28
C SER A 330 -16.70 11.66 -2.76
N SER A 331 -16.96 12.85 -2.21
CA SER A 331 -17.48 13.01 -0.84
C SER A 331 -19.00 12.85 -0.76
N ALA A 332 -19.67 12.55 -1.87
CA ALA A 332 -21.14 12.62 -1.97
C ALA A 332 -21.87 11.52 -1.19
N ASN A 333 -21.16 10.44 -0.81
CA ASN A 333 -21.77 9.27 -0.20
C ASN A 333 -21.57 9.16 1.32
N VAL A 334 -21.19 10.25 1.99
CA VAL A 334 -21.04 10.28 3.46
C VAL A 334 -22.36 9.89 4.15
N ASP A 335 -23.50 10.35 3.64
CA ASP A 335 -24.82 9.99 4.18
C ASP A 335 -25.11 8.49 4.07
N GLU A 336 -24.76 7.86 2.96
CA GLU A 336 -24.93 6.41 2.77
C GLU A 336 -24.06 5.63 3.77
N VAL A 337 -22.81 6.07 3.94
CA VAL A 337 -21.87 5.47 4.90
C VAL A 337 -22.38 5.62 6.32
N ILE A 338 -22.83 6.81 6.75
CA ILE A 338 -23.38 7.03 8.09
C ILE A 338 -24.60 6.13 8.31
N LYS A 339 -25.53 6.09 7.35
CA LYS A 339 -26.74 5.27 7.44
C LYS A 339 -26.43 3.79 7.60
N LYS A 340 -25.51 3.26 6.80
CA LYS A 340 -25.14 1.83 6.83
C LYS A 340 -24.21 1.46 7.99
N ARG A 341 -23.25 2.32 8.33
CA ARG A 341 -22.22 2.03 9.34
C ARG A 341 -22.68 2.30 10.78
N ILE A 342 -23.41 3.40 10.98
CA ILE A 342 -23.75 3.89 12.33
C ILE A 342 -25.24 3.67 12.60
N LEU A 343 -26.10 4.05 11.66
CA LEU A 343 -27.54 4.11 11.90
C LEU A 343 -28.29 2.83 11.54
N ASN A 344 -27.60 1.77 11.10
CA ASN A 344 -28.26 0.51 10.74
C ASN A 344 -28.99 -0.06 11.95
N LYS A 345 -30.20 -0.56 11.72
CA LYS A 345 -31.10 -1.04 12.79
C LYS A 345 -31.03 -2.55 12.89
N ASN A 346 -31.23 -3.09 14.10
CA ASN A 346 -31.48 -4.52 14.23
C ASN A 346 -32.90 -4.85 13.76
N THR A 347 -33.16 -6.14 13.48
CA THR A 347 -34.42 -6.60 12.88
C THR A 347 -35.64 -6.21 13.71
N THR A 348 -35.57 -6.36 15.04
CA THR A 348 -36.66 -5.99 15.96
C THR A 348 -36.94 -4.49 15.94
N ALA A 349 -35.88 -3.67 15.95
CA ALA A 349 -36.01 -2.22 15.89
C ALA A 349 -36.58 -1.76 14.55
N GLU A 350 -36.19 -2.36 13.44
CA GLU A 350 -36.72 -2.01 12.12
C GLU A 350 -38.22 -2.26 12.03
N GLN A 351 -38.68 -3.44 12.47
CA GLN A 351 -40.12 -3.77 12.50
C GLN A 351 -40.90 -2.82 13.41
N THR A 352 -40.38 -2.55 14.61
CA THR A 352 -41.00 -1.64 15.58
C THR A 352 -41.10 -0.22 15.04
N LEU A 353 -40.02 0.28 14.44
CA LEU A 353 -39.96 1.63 13.86
C LEU A 353 -40.87 1.78 12.64
N ARG A 354 -41.00 0.75 11.80
CA ARG A 354 -41.94 0.75 10.66
C ARG A 354 -43.38 0.91 11.13
N LEU A 355 -43.80 0.10 12.11
CA LEU A 355 -45.15 0.19 12.70
C LEU A 355 -45.40 1.56 13.33
N LEU A 356 -44.43 2.08 14.09
CA LEU A 356 -44.54 3.40 14.71
C LEU A 356 -44.62 4.51 13.65
N TYR A 357 -43.83 4.40 12.58
CA TYR A 357 -43.86 5.36 11.48
C TYR A 357 -45.21 5.36 10.79
N GLU A 358 -45.78 4.19 10.46
CA GLU A 358 -47.12 4.08 9.86
C GLU A 358 -48.19 4.76 10.72
N GLN A 359 -48.13 4.59 12.05
CA GLN A 359 -49.07 5.22 12.98
C GLN A 359 -48.89 6.75 13.09
N LYS A 360 -47.68 7.26 12.87
CA LYS A 360 -47.32 8.66 13.16
C LYS A 360 -46.96 9.48 11.93
N VAL A 361 -46.95 8.89 10.74
CA VAL A 361 -46.45 9.51 9.49
C VAL A 361 -47.12 10.85 9.21
N THR A 362 -48.43 10.97 9.41
CA THR A 362 -49.18 12.21 9.19
C THR A 362 -48.71 13.32 10.14
N ILE A 363 -48.51 12.99 11.41
CA ILE A 363 -48.03 13.94 12.43
C ILE A 363 -46.59 14.37 12.10
N ILE A 364 -45.74 13.41 11.77
CA ILE A 364 -44.34 13.66 11.42
C ILE A 364 -44.24 14.57 10.20
N LYS A 365 -45.00 14.29 9.13
CA LYS A 365 -45.00 15.11 7.90
C LYS A 365 -45.53 16.53 8.13
N ASN A 366 -46.44 16.72 9.08
CA ASN A 366 -46.95 18.05 9.43
C ASN A 366 -45.97 18.86 10.30
N LEU A 367 -45.07 18.19 11.04
CA LEU A 367 -44.09 18.84 11.93
C LEU A 367 -42.74 19.10 11.26
N ILE A 368 -42.37 18.28 10.27
CA ILE A 368 -41.17 18.48 9.45
C ILE A 368 -41.59 19.35 8.26
N VAL A 369 -41.63 20.67 8.47
CA VAL A 369 -41.82 21.69 7.42
C VAL A 369 -40.51 21.93 6.69
#